data_AF-A0A7W7H854-F1
#
_entry.id   AF-A0A7W7H854-F1
#
_cell.length_a   1.000
_cell.length_b   1.000
_cell.length_c   1.000
_cell.angle_alpha   90.00
_cell.angle_beta   90.00
_cell.angle_gamma   90.00
#
_symmetry.space_group_name_H-M   'P 1'
#
loop_
_entity.id
_entity.type
_entity.pdbx_description
1 polymer ?
#
loop_
_entity_poly.entity_id
_entity_poly.type
_entity_poly.pdbx_seq_one_letter_code
_entity_poly.pdbx_strand_id
1 'polypeptide(L)'
;MNRSGKALIVAATLTLALAGCGAAAPEQTETDVASEAVALQEVGFSTEDDPAPAATGKGDQVRPRVVRKLLRRNALHGEVTVQVKDATKTIVVQRGKITAVDDKGLTVVSTDGFKLTWTYGDPLRIVQEREAVDRAALRTGAEVAVGGVDTAARLIVLKK
;
A
#
# COMPACT_ATOMS: atom_id res chain seq x y z
N MET A 1 -57.07 37.19 1.48
CA MET A 1 -58.18 36.72 2.34
C MET A 1 -57.60 35.89 3.47
N ASN A 2 -58.06 36.15 4.68
CA ASN A 2 -57.38 35.91 5.95
C ASN A 2 -57.78 34.56 6.55
N ARG A 3 -56.94 34.00 7.42
CA ARG A 3 -57.23 33.37 8.74
C ARG A 3 -55.96 32.63 9.21
N SER A 4 -55.17 33.16 10.14
CA SER A 4 -55.37 33.24 11.60
C SER A 4 -55.25 31.90 12.32
N GLY A 5 -54.15 31.73 13.06
CA GLY A 5 -53.96 30.69 14.09
C GLY A 5 -52.87 31.15 15.07
N LYS A 6 -53.29 31.48 16.30
CA LYS A 6 -52.49 32.16 17.32
C LYS A 6 -51.64 31.18 18.16
N ALA A 7 -50.47 31.68 18.56
CA ALA A 7 -49.79 31.57 19.87
C ALA A 7 -49.48 30.20 20.51
N LEU A 8 -48.19 29.99 20.84
CA LEU A 8 -47.77 29.84 22.24
C LEU A 8 -46.31 30.30 22.40
N ILE A 9 -46.12 31.39 23.13
CA ILE A 9 -44.83 31.79 23.70
C ILE A 9 -44.73 31.07 25.04
N VAL A 10 -43.67 30.29 25.24
CA VAL A 10 -43.15 29.98 26.58
C VAL A 10 -41.70 30.42 26.59
N ALA A 11 -41.49 31.60 27.15
CA ALA A 11 -40.19 32.07 27.58
C ALA A 11 -39.80 31.30 28.85
N ALA A 12 -38.67 30.61 28.81
CA ALA A 12 -37.94 30.23 30.01
C ALA A 12 -36.49 30.67 29.80
N THR A 13 -36.24 31.93 30.13
CA THR A 13 -34.90 32.44 30.43
C THR A 13 -34.41 31.75 31.69
N LEU A 14 -33.41 30.87 31.56
CA LEU A 14 -32.59 30.45 32.69
C LEU A 14 -31.19 31.04 32.52
N THR A 15 -30.89 31.94 33.44
CA THR A 15 -29.68 32.74 33.54
C THR A 15 -28.44 31.90 33.82
N LEU A 16 -27.37 32.39 33.22
CA LEU A 16 -25.96 32.04 33.30
C LEU A 16 -25.40 32.05 34.75
N ALA A 17 -24.48 31.12 35.02
CA ALA A 17 -23.18 31.29 35.70
C ALA A 17 -22.87 30.25 36.79
N LEU A 18 -21.77 29.50 36.63
CA LEU A 18 -20.54 29.64 37.43
C LEU A 18 -19.47 28.67 36.92
N ALA A 19 -18.24 29.19 36.79
CA ALA A 19 -17.02 28.46 36.50
C ALA A 19 -16.57 27.61 37.71
N GLY A 20 -15.85 26.51 37.46
CA GLY A 20 -14.94 25.93 38.45
C GLY A 20 -14.74 24.41 38.40
N CYS A 21 -13.53 24.02 37.99
CA CYS A 21 -12.77 22.83 38.41
C CYS A 21 -13.31 21.41 38.13
N GLY A 22 -12.67 20.76 37.14
CA GLY A 22 -12.15 19.39 37.29
C GLY A 22 -13.17 18.27 37.53
N ALA A 23 -13.82 17.80 36.46
CA ALA A 23 -14.30 16.44 36.39
C ALA A 23 -13.52 15.73 35.28
N ALA A 24 -12.73 14.73 35.67
CA ALA A 24 -11.95 13.88 34.79
C ALA A 24 -12.85 13.33 33.66
N ALA A 25 -12.49 13.66 32.42
CA ALA A 25 -12.95 12.90 31.26
C ALA A 25 -12.32 11.50 31.35
N PRO A 26 -13.05 10.42 31.03
CA PRO A 26 -12.48 9.09 31.08
C PRO A 26 -11.36 8.98 30.03
N GLU A 27 -10.21 8.46 30.47
CA GLU A 27 -9.21 7.89 29.58
C GLU A 27 -9.88 6.90 28.63
N GLN A 28 -9.85 7.19 27.34
CA GLN A 28 -10.17 6.24 26.27
C GLN A 28 -8.97 6.18 25.33
N THR A 29 -7.93 5.43 25.69
CA THR A 29 -6.74 5.30 24.84
C THR A 29 -6.01 3.96 24.99
N GLU A 30 -6.72 2.84 25.21
CA GLU A 30 -6.04 1.52 25.24
C GLU A 30 -6.72 0.39 24.42
N THR A 31 -7.98 0.52 24.00
CA THR A 31 -8.70 -0.58 23.31
C THR A 31 -8.61 -0.58 21.79
N ASP A 32 -8.19 0.53 21.18
CA ASP A 32 -8.20 0.67 19.72
C ASP A 32 -7.02 -0.07 19.07
N VAL A 33 -5.83 0.13 19.61
CA VAL A 33 -4.57 -0.44 19.10
C VAL A 33 -4.52 -1.97 19.22
N ALA A 34 -5.14 -2.53 20.26
CA ALA A 34 -5.24 -3.97 20.45
C ALA A 34 -6.13 -4.63 19.38
N SER A 35 -7.20 -3.95 18.97
CA SER A 35 -8.15 -4.43 17.96
C SER A 35 -7.50 -4.46 16.57
N GLU A 36 -6.77 -3.39 16.23
CA GLU A 36 -5.98 -3.33 14.99
C GLU A 36 -4.89 -4.40 14.96
N ALA A 37 -4.18 -4.61 16.07
CA ALA A 37 -3.14 -5.63 16.15
C ALA A 37 -3.69 -7.05 15.93
N VAL A 38 -4.88 -7.36 16.47
CA VAL A 38 -5.55 -8.64 16.25
C VAL A 38 -6.02 -8.78 14.79
N ALA A 39 -6.63 -7.74 14.21
CA ALA A 39 -7.05 -7.76 12.81
C ALA A 39 -5.86 -7.92 11.84
N LEU A 40 -4.73 -7.30 12.16
CA LEU A 40 -3.48 -7.45 11.41
C LEU A 40 -2.89 -8.85 11.55
N GLN A 41 -2.97 -9.48 12.73
CA GLN A 41 -2.56 -10.87 12.93
C GLN A 41 -3.42 -11.87 12.15
N GLU A 42 -4.74 -11.63 12.06
CA GLU A 42 -5.66 -12.48 11.28
C GLU A 42 -5.31 -12.51 9.78
N VAL A 43 -4.79 -11.41 9.23
CA VAL A 43 -4.29 -11.34 7.84
C VAL A 43 -2.80 -11.69 7.72
N GLY A 44 -2.19 -12.24 8.79
CA GLY A 44 -0.81 -12.74 8.80
C GLY A 44 0.26 -11.67 8.95
N PHE A 45 -0.07 -10.53 9.56
CA PHE A 45 0.84 -9.42 9.82
C PHE A 45 1.31 -9.42 11.29
N SER A 46 2.51 -9.93 11.53
CA SER A 46 3.18 -9.85 12.85
C SER A 46 4.07 -8.59 12.94
N THR A 47 4.01 -7.91 14.09
CA THR A 47 4.79 -6.69 14.45
C THR A 47 6.21 -6.96 14.95
N GLU A 48 6.70 -8.20 14.87
CA GLU A 48 8.02 -8.61 15.40
C GLU A 48 9.22 -8.05 14.64
N ASP A 49 9.01 -7.45 13.48
CA ASP A 49 10.04 -6.74 12.73
C ASP A 49 10.03 -5.26 13.17
N ASP A 50 10.83 -4.92 14.19
CA ASP A 50 11.15 -3.52 14.52
C ASP A 50 12.44 -3.12 13.79
N PRO A 51 12.37 -2.41 12.64
CA PRO A 51 13.57 -2.02 11.93
C PRO A 51 14.19 -0.78 12.58
N ALA A 52 15.31 -0.96 13.28
CA ALA A 52 16.20 0.15 13.61
C ALA A 52 16.56 0.95 12.33
N PRO A 53 16.52 2.29 12.35
CA PRO A 53 16.77 3.10 11.16
C PRO A 53 18.23 2.97 10.74
N ALA A 54 18.50 2.21 9.67
CA ALA A 54 19.82 2.12 9.06
C ALA A 54 20.02 3.27 8.06
N ALA A 55 20.79 4.27 8.45
CA ALA A 55 21.32 5.28 7.54
C ALA A 55 22.37 4.64 6.61
N THR A 56 22.20 4.78 5.28
CA THR A 56 23.23 5.06 4.25
C THR A 56 22.78 4.66 2.82
N GLY A 57 22.84 5.63 1.89
CA GLY A 57 23.08 5.40 0.46
C GLY A 57 21.90 5.58 -0.52
N LYS A 58 21.99 6.63 -1.35
CA LYS A 58 21.12 7.06 -2.50
C LYS A 58 19.65 7.33 -2.15
N GLY A 59 19.39 8.52 -1.61
CA GLY A 59 18.10 8.97 -1.05
C GLY A 59 16.93 9.19 -2.02
N ASP A 60 17.03 8.76 -3.28
CA ASP A 60 15.97 8.99 -4.27
C ASP A 60 15.57 7.73 -5.05
N GLN A 61 16.03 6.55 -4.66
CA GLN A 61 15.69 5.32 -5.39
C GLN A 61 15.05 4.29 -4.45
N VAL A 62 13.90 3.76 -4.89
CA VAL A 62 13.29 2.59 -4.25
C VAL A 62 14.28 1.43 -4.36
N ARG A 63 14.76 0.95 -3.20
CA ARG A 63 15.75 -0.14 -3.16
C ARG A 63 15.08 -1.47 -3.55
N PRO A 64 15.72 -2.33 -4.36
CA PRO A 64 15.18 -3.64 -4.73
C PRO A 64 14.84 -4.56 -3.54
N ARG A 65 15.47 -4.33 -2.37
CA ARG A 65 15.17 -5.07 -1.13
C ARG A 65 13.77 -4.78 -0.60
N VAL A 66 13.27 -3.54 -0.73
CA VAL A 66 11.93 -3.12 -0.28
C VAL A 66 10.87 -3.80 -1.13
N VAL A 67 11.01 -3.73 -2.46
CA VAL A 67 10.15 -4.43 -3.43
C VAL A 67 10.09 -5.94 -3.15
N ARG A 68 11.25 -6.55 -2.85
CA ARG A 68 11.31 -7.97 -2.50
C ARG A 68 10.60 -8.28 -1.17
N LYS A 69 10.58 -7.38 -0.18
CA LYS A 69 9.83 -7.58 1.07
C LYS A 69 8.32 -7.60 0.81
N LEU A 70 7.83 -6.71 -0.04
CA LEU A 70 6.41 -6.68 -0.44
C LEU A 70 5.97 -7.97 -1.17
N LEU A 71 6.89 -8.63 -1.88
CA LEU A 71 6.65 -9.90 -2.56
C LEU A 71 6.70 -11.16 -1.65
N ARG A 72 6.98 -11.04 -0.33
CA ARG A 72 7.31 -12.19 0.55
C ARG A 72 6.14 -12.94 1.20
N ARG A 73 4.88 -12.51 1.08
CA ARG A 73 3.74 -13.11 1.81
C ARG A 73 2.57 -13.55 0.93
N ASN A 74 2.82 -14.30 -0.14
CA ASN A 74 1.77 -14.70 -1.11
C ASN A 74 1.00 -13.53 -1.74
N ALA A 75 1.49 -12.30 -1.63
CA ALA A 75 0.90 -11.14 -2.26
C ALA A 75 0.81 -11.34 -3.77
N LEU A 76 -0.41 -11.30 -4.30
CA LEU A 76 -0.68 -11.48 -5.73
C LEU A 76 -0.43 -10.20 -6.51
N HIS A 77 -0.80 -9.06 -5.93
CA HIS A 77 -0.50 -7.72 -6.39
C HIS A 77 -0.71 -6.74 -5.24
N GLY A 78 -0.26 -5.50 -5.43
CA GLY A 78 -0.51 -4.43 -4.49
C GLY A 78 0.37 -3.22 -4.80
N GLU A 79 0.00 -2.11 -4.19
CA GLU A 79 0.73 -0.86 -4.26
C GLU A 79 1.05 -0.33 -2.86
N VAL A 80 2.22 0.27 -2.73
CA VAL A 80 2.65 0.94 -1.51
C VAL A 80 3.28 2.27 -1.87
N THR A 81 2.69 3.36 -1.40
CA THR A 81 3.27 4.70 -1.53
C THR A 81 4.25 4.94 -0.39
N VAL A 82 5.50 5.24 -0.73
CA VAL A 82 6.56 5.50 0.24
C VAL A 82 7.06 6.95 0.11
N GLN A 83 7.38 7.57 1.23
CA GLN A 83 8.12 8.81 1.24
C GLN A 83 9.59 8.51 0.92
N VAL A 84 10.10 9.12 -0.15
CA VAL A 84 11.55 9.28 -0.40
C VAL A 84 11.96 10.70 -0.03
N LYS A 85 13.25 11.02 -0.12
CA LYS A 85 13.80 12.27 0.44
C LYS A 85 12.98 13.52 0.09
N ASP A 86 12.68 13.72 -1.19
CA ASP A 86 12.07 14.95 -1.69
C ASP A 86 10.70 14.69 -2.39
N ALA A 87 10.16 13.48 -2.34
CA ALA A 87 8.93 13.09 -3.04
C ALA A 87 8.29 11.82 -2.46
N THR A 88 7.04 11.55 -2.82
CA THR A 88 6.44 10.22 -2.66
C THR A 88 6.67 9.39 -3.92
N LYS A 89 6.79 8.06 -3.76
CA LYS A 89 6.85 7.10 -4.87
C LYS A 89 5.92 5.94 -4.61
N THR A 90 5.15 5.55 -5.61
CA THR A 90 4.29 4.37 -5.54
C THR A 90 5.03 3.17 -6.04
N ILE A 91 5.17 2.16 -5.20
CA ILE A 91 5.78 0.88 -5.53
C ILE A 91 4.65 -0.08 -5.87
N VAL A 92 4.65 -0.61 -7.08
CA VAL A 92 3.69 -1.63 -7.50
C VAL A 92 4.41 -2.97 -7.55
N VAL A 93 3.73 -4.02 -7.09
CA VAL A 93 4.19 -5.41 -7.20
C VAL A 93 3.09 -6.29 -7.76
N GLN A 94 3.47 -7.34 -8.48
CA GLN A 94 2.54 -8.33 -9.00
C GLN A 94 3.21 -9.69 -9.17
N ARG A 95 2.44 -10.76 -9.01
CA ARG A 95 2.79 -12.13 -9.35
C ARG A 95 1.74 -12.70 -10.30
N GLY A 96 2.17 -13.44 -11.30
CA GLY A 96 1.25 -14.08 -12.23
C GLY A 96 1.90 -14.61 -13.48
N LYS A 97 1.07 -14.86 -14.49
CA LYS A 97 1.47 -15.38 -15.79
C LYS A 97 1.60 -14.25 -16.80
N ILE A 98 2.66 -14.26 -17.59
CA ILE A 98 2.79 -13.37 -18.75
C ILE A 98 1.75 -13.79 -19.80
N THR A 99 0.92 -12.85 -20.24
CA THR A 99 -0.10 -13.05 -21.28
C THR A 99 0.22 -12.31 -22.58
N ALA A 100 1.05 -11.27 -22.52
CA ALA A 100 1.60 -10.58 -23.67
C ALA A 100 3.00 -10.05 -23.33
N VAL A 101 3.88 -10.00 -24.32
CA VAL A 101 5.22 -9.40 -24.22
C VAL A 101 5.57 -8.77 -25.56
N ASP A 102 6.17 -7.58 -25.50
CA ASP A 102 6.68 -6.84 -26.66
C ASP A 102 7.92 -6.03 -26.26
N ASP A 103 8.43 -5.19 -27.16
CA ASP A 103 9.65 -4.40 -26.91
C ASP A 103 9.46 -3.30 -25.85
N LYS A 104 8.22 -2.93 -25.54
CA LYS A 104 7.86 -1.85 -24.61
C LYS A 104 7.56 -2.39 -23.22
N GLY A 105 7.12 -3.64 -23.11
CA GLY A 105 6.70 -4.19 -21.84
C GLY A 105 6.05 -5.57 -21.91
N LEU A 106 5.27 -5.87 -20.87
CA LEU A 106 4.59 -7.14 -20.73
C LEU A 106 3.30 -7.01 -19.93
N THR A 107 2.36 -7.91 -20.19
CA THR A 107 1.09 -7.99 -19.44
C THR A 107 1.12 -9.20 -18.54
N VAL A 108 0.86 -9.01 -17.24
CA VAL A 108 0.75 -10.09 -16.25
C VAL A 108 -0.69 -10.22 -15.80
N VAL A 109 -1.16 -11.46 -15.73
CA VAL A 109 -2.42 -11.83 -15.09
C VAL A 109 -2.11 -12.63 -13.83
N SER A 110 -2.54 -12.10 -12.69
CA SER A 110 -2.47 -12.74 -11.39
C SER A 110 -3.48 -13.89 -11.28
N THR A 111 -3.32 -14.77 -10.29
CA THR A 111 -4.19 -15.95 -10.12
C THR A 111 -5.62 -15.59 -9.70
N ASP A 112 -5.85 -14.38 -9.19
CA ASP A 112 -7.16 -13.80 -8.88
C ASP A 112 -7.81 -13.08 -10.08
N GLY A 113 -7.16 -13.10 -11.25
CA GLY A 113 -7.64 -12.44 -12.47
C GLY A 113 -7.22 -10.98 -12.60
N PHE A 114 -6.51 -10.39 -11.62
CA PHE A 114 -5.99 -9.04 -11.75
C PHE A 114 -5.00 -8.93 -12.92
N LYS A 115 -5.21 -7.95 -13.79
CA LYS A 115 -4.44 -7.75 -15.03
C LYS A 115 -3.78 -6.39 -15.02
N LEU A 116 -2.47 -6.37 -15.26
CA LEU A 116 -1.70 -5.13 -15.38
C LEU A 116 -0.69 -5.23 -16.52
N THR A 117 -0.59 -4.15 -17.29
CA THR A 117 0.44 -3.97 -18.32
C THR A 117 1.58 -3.15 -17.74
N TRP A 118 2.76 -3.73 -17.76
CA TRP A 118 4.00 -3.14 -17.29
C TRP A 118 4.78 -2.57 -18.45
N THR A 119 5.42 -1.42 -18.25
CA THR A 119 6.47 -0.93 -19.15
C THR A 119 7.84 -1.32 -18.61
N TYR A 120 8.84 -1.45 -19.48
CA TYR A 120 10.21 -1.63 -19.04
C TYR A 120 10.78 -0.31 -18.52
N GLY A 121 11.04 -0.24 -17.21
CA GLY A 121 11.72 0.90 -16.59
C GLY A 121 13.24 0.84 -16.76
N ASP A 122 13.94 1.92 -16.41
CA ASP A 122 15.40 2.01 -16.50
C ASP A 122 16.02 2.56 -15.21
N PRO A 123 16.87 1.79 -14.48
CA PRO A 123 17.31 0.42 -14.80
C PRO A 123 16.25 -0.66 -14.59
N LEU A 124 16.26 -1.68 -15.45
CA LEU A 124 15.53 -2.93 -15.32
C LEU A 124 16.50 -4.08 -14.97
N ARG A 125 16.12 -4.91 -14.01
CA ARG A 125 16.81 -6.16 -13.72
C ARG A 125 15.87 -7.35 -13.92
N ILE A 126 16.28 -8.31 -14.73
CA ILE A 126 15.56 -9.57 -14.94
C ILE A 126 16.40 -10.70 -14.32
N VAL A 127 15.75 -11.54 -13.51
CA VAL A 127 16.42 -12.59 -12.77
C VAL A 127 15.69 -13.91 -12.95
N GLN A 128 16.43 -14.97 -13.24
CA GLN A 128 15.98 -16.35 -13.21
C GLN A 128 16.98 -17.13 -12.36
N GLU A 129 16.51 -17.96 -11.42
CA GLU A 129 17.40 -18.80 -10.59
C GLU A 129 18.53 -18.03 -9.86
N ARG A 130 18.28 -16.77 -9.50
CA ARG A 130 19.23 -15.83 -8.86
C ARG A 130 20.30 -15.28 -9.81
N GLU A 131 20.27 -15.64 -11.08
CA GLU A 131 21.15 -15.13 -12.13
C GLU A 131 20.47 -14.06 -12.96
N ALA A 132 21.24 -13.11 -13.48
CA ALA A 132 20.72 -12.11 -14.40
C ALA A 132 20.51 -12.75 -15.78
N VAL A 133 19.36 -12.46 -16.40
CA VAL A 133 19.02 -12.96 -17.74
C VAL A 133 18.56 -11.81 -18.63
N ASP A 134 18.57 -12.07 -19.94
CA ASP A 134 18.14 -11.10 -20.95
C ASP A 134 16.61 -11.00 -21.04
N ARG A 135 16.11 -9.90 -21.64
CA ARG A 135 14.68 -9.72 -21.97
C ARG A 135 14.14 -10.83 -22.85
N ALA A 136 14.97 -11.43 -23.71
CA ALA A 136 14.61 -12.57 -24.54
C ALA A 136 14.13 -13.81 -23.75
N ALA A 137 14.42 -13.89 -22.45
CA ALA A 137 13.88 -14.94 -21.58
C ALA A 137 12.39 -14.74 -21.22
N LEU A 138 11.84 -13.53 -21.41
CA LEU A 138 10.45 -13.22 -21.15
C LEU A 138 9.57 -13.71 -22.30
N ARG A 139 8.65 -14.61 -22.00
CA ARG A 139 7.75 -15.21 -22.98
C ARG A 139 6.36 -15.40 -22.40
N THR A 140 5.34 -15.31 -23.25
CA THR A 140 3.97 -15.65 -22.88
C THR A 140 3.91 -17.05 -22.26
N GLY A 141 3.12 -17.18 -21.20
CA GLY A 141 2.98 -18.41 -20.42
C GLY A 141 3.94 -18.54 -19.24
N ALA A 142 5.04 -17.78 -19.22
CA ALA A 142 5.99 -17.81 -18.10
C ALA A 142 5.37 -17.25 -16.81
N GLU A 143 5.70 -17.87 -15.68
CA GLU A 143 5.37 -17.35 -14.36
C GLU A 143 6.40 -16.35 -13.88
N VAL A 144 5.94 -15.21 -13.36
CA VAL A 144 6.78 -14.10 -12.95
C VAL A 144 6.33 -13.47 -11.64
N ALA A 145 7.29 -12.84 -10.97
CA ALA A 145 7.03 -11.75 -10.04
C ALA A 145 7.63 -10.46 -10.62
N VAL A 146 6.83 -9.41 -10.74
CA VAL A 146 7.22 -8.09 -11.24
C VAL A 146 7.11 -7.08 -10.11
N GLY A 147 8.05 -6.15 -10.06
CA GLY A 147 7.97 -5.00 -9.16
C GLY A 147 8.60 -3.77 -9.80
N GLY A 148 8.00 -2.62 -9.54
CA GLY A 148 8.36 -1.37 -10.20
C GLY A 148 7.99 -0.13 -9.40
N VAL A 149 8.29 1.02 -9.98
CA VAL A 149 7.75 2.31 -9.54
C VAL A 149 6.62 2.64 -10.52
N ASP A 150 5.44 2.90 -10.00
CA ASP A 150 4.20 2.92 -10.77
C ASP A 150 4.13 1.64 -11.63
N THR A 151 3.82 1.77 -12.92
CA THR A 151 3.79 0.64 -13.87
C THR A 151 5.12 0.41 -14.60
N ALA A 152 6.20 1.11 -14.21
CA ALA A 152 7.53 0.93 -14.78
C ALA A 152 8.30 -0.15 -14.02
N ALA A 153 8.41 -1.34 -14.62
CA ALA A 153 9.08 -2.49 -14.05
C ALA A 153 10.57 -2.20 -13.81
N ARG A 154 11.04 -2.50 -12.60
CA ARG A 154 12.46 -2.37 -12.19
C ARG A 154 13.08 -3.72 -11.85
N LEU A 155 12.25 -4.68 -11.46
CA LEU A 155 12.63 -6.06 -11.19
C LEU A 155 11.61 -7.01 -11.79
N ILE A 156 12.08 -7.97 -12.58
CA ILE A 156 11.29 -9.12 -13.02
C ILE A 156 12.01 -10.38 -12.55
N VAL A 157 11.29 -11.28 -11.90
CA VAL A 157 11.80 -12.57 -11.45
C VAL A 157 11.02 -13.67 -12.15
N LEU A 158 11.68 -14.42 -13.02
CA LEU A 158 11.13 -15.63 -13.64
C LEU A 158 11.11 -16.78 -12.63
N LYS A 159 10.00 -17.51 -12.60
CA LYS A 159 9.86 -18.77 -11.87
C LYS A 159 10.24 -19.94 -12.78
N LYS A 160 10.64 -21.05 -12.16
CA LYS A 160 10.80 -22.33 -12.87
C LYS A 160 9.45 -22.85 -13.31
#